data_AF-A0A263DPB2-F1
#
_entry.id   AF-A0A263DPB2-F1
#
_cell.length_a   1.000
_cell.length_b   1.000
_cell.length_c   1.000
_cell.angle_alpha   90.00
_cell.angle_beta   90.00
_cell.angle_gamma   90.00
#
_symmetry.space_group_name_H-M   'P 1'
#
loop_
_entity.id
_entity.type
_entity.pdbx_description
1 polymer ?
#
loop_
_entity_poly.entity_id
_entity_poly.type
_entity_poly.pdbx_seq_one_letter_code
_entity_poly.pdbx_strand_id
1 'polypeptide(L)'
;MWDMSPGFPVPWWVLLVGAIAAEVAGTASLRLSEGLTRPLPALGVFIGYAIAIVLFSRVLERGIGLGVAYGMLTATGLLAATGLSAWVFDEPISWLQLVGVLILLAGLLALQVPPRKRPQGASPR
;
A
#
# COMPACT_ATOMS: atom_id res chain seq x y z
N MET A 1 -27.92 -0.26 22.65
CA MET A 1 -28.48 -1.48 22.03
C MET A 1 -28.76 -1.21 20.56
N TRP A 2 -27.68 -1.14 19.76
CA TRP A 2 -27.67 -1.14 18.28
C TRP A 2 -26.28 -1.68 17.86
N ASP A 3 -26.03 -2.95 18.17
CA ASP A 3 -24.96 -3.71 17.52
C ASP A 3 -25.44 -4.02 16.09
N MET A 4 -25.18 -3.09 15.18
CA MET A 4 -25.21 -3.35 13.74
C MET A 4 -23.79 -3.58 13.25
N SER A 5 -23.06 -4.51 13.87
CA SER A 5 -21.96 -5.17 13.17
C SER A 5 -22.57 -6.19 12.21
N PRO A 6 -22.67 -5.92 10.88
CA PRO A 6 -22.89 -7.01 9.95
C PRO A 6 -21.79 -8.04 10.19
N GLY A 7 -22.22 -9.29 10.41
CA GLY A 7 -21.34 -10.43 10.60
C GLY A 7 -20.26 -10.47 9.54
N PHE A 8 -19.06 -10.90 9.95
CA PHE A 8 -17.77 -10.88 9.24
C PHE A 8 -17.01 -9.55 9.33
N PRO A 9 -16.30 -9.27 10.45
CA PRO A 9 -15.31 -8.20 10.45
C PRO A 9 -14.20 -8.54 9.45
N VAL A 10 -14.27 -7.96 8.24
CA VAL A 10 -13.30 -8.18 7.16
C VAL A 10 -11.89 -7.98 7.72
N PRO A 11 -10.97 -8.97 7.67
CA PRO A 11 -9.65 -8.82 8.26
C PRO A 11 -8.85 -7.66 7.66
N TRP A 12 -7.98 -7.03 8.45
CA TRP A 12 -7.17 -5.89 8.00
C TRP A 12 -6.32 -6.21 6.75
N TRP A 13 -5.81 -7.44 6.65
CA TRP A 13 -4.99 -7.86 5.53
C TRP A 13 -5.81 -8.00 4.23
N VAL A 14 -7.11 -8.35 4.31
CA VAL A 14 -8.00 -8.37 3.14
C VAL A 14 -8.20 -6.96 2.62
N LEU A 15 -8.46 -6.01 3.53
CA LEU A 15 -8.59 -4.59 3.18
C LEU A 15 -7.30 -4.04 2.58
N LEU A 16 -6.14 -4.43 3.13
CA LEU A 16 -4.83 -4.03 2.62
C LEU A 16 -4.56 -4.59 1.22
N VAL A 17 -4.84 -5.87 0.98
CA VAL A 17 -4.71 -6.48 -0.36
C VAL A 17 -5.63 -5.77 -1.36
N GLY A 18 -6.87 -5.48 -0.96
CA GLY A 18 -7.80 -4.69 -1.78
C GLY A 18 -7.28 -3.29 -2.07
N ALA A 19 -6.68 -2.62 -1.09
CA ALA A 19 -6.09 -1.30 -1.24
C ALA A 19 -4.93 -1.32 -2.26
N ILE A 20 -4.02 -2.29 -2.13
CA ILE A 20 -2.89 -2.49 -3.06
C ILE A 20 -3.40 -2.79 -4.48
N ALA A 21 -4.39 -3.68 -4.63
CA ALA A 21 -4.94 -4.01 -5.94
C ALA A 21 -5.59 -2.78 -6.61
N ALA A 22 -6.33 -1.98 -5.86
CA ALA A 22 -6.94 -0.75 -6.35
C ALA A 22 -5.91 0.32 -6.72
N GLU A 23 -4.85 0.46 -5.91
CA GLU A 23 -3.72 1.35 -6.20
C GLU A 23 -3.01 0.94 -7.49
N VAL A 24 -2.64 -0.34 -7.62
CA VAL A 24 -1.95 -0.87 -8.80
C VAL A 24 -2.80 -0.74 -10.06
N ALA A 25 -4.11 -1.00 -9.97
CA ALA A 25 -5.04 -0.76 -11.08
C ALA A 25 -5.13 0.73 -11.44
N GLY A 26 -5.14 1.62 -10.45
CA GLY A 26 -5.07 3.08 -10.65
C GLY A 26 -3.77 3.51 -11.32
N THR A 27 -2.62 2.94 -10.92
CA THR A 27 -1.31 3.18 -11.53
C THR A 27 -1.24 2.67 -12.96
N ALA A 28 -1.79 1.49 -13.25
CA ALA A 28 -1.88 0.96 -14.61
C ALA A 28 -2.78 1.84 -15.49
N SER A 29 -3.91 2.30 -14.96
CA SER A 29 -4.79 3.25 -15.64
C SER A 29 -4.09 4.58 -15.90
N LEU A 30 -3.24 5.03 -14.97
CA LEU A 30 -2.47 6.26 -15.11
C LEU A 30 -1.51 6.15 -16.28
N ARG A 31 -0.82 5.02 -16.43
CA ARG A 31 0.01 4.74 -17.60
C ARG A 31 -0.77 4.79 -18.91
N LEU A 32 -1.98 4.22 -18.94
CA LEU A 32 -2.87 4.23 -20.12
C LEU A 32 -3.51 5.59 -20.41
N SER A 33 -3.51 6.52 -19.45
CA SER A 33 -4.21 7.80 -19.57
C SER A 33 -3.52 8.84 -20.45
N GLU A 34 -2.26 8.59 -20.86
CA GLU A 34 -1.44 9.51 -21.66
C GLU A 34 -1.40 10.92 -21.03
N GLY A 35 -1.03 11.01 -19.75
CA GLY A 35 -1.02 12.27 -19.01
C GLY A 35 -2.42 12.81 -18.71
N LEU A 36 -3.38 11.91 -18.41
CA LEU A 36 -4.78 12.23 -18.10
C LEU A 36 -5.57 12.84 -19.27
N THR A 37 -5.06 12.76 -20.49
CA THR A 37 -5.74 13.26 -21.70
C THR A 37 -6.85 12.32 -22.17
N ARG A 38 -6.74 11.02 -21.89
CA ARG A 38 -7.77 10.02 -22.20
C ARG A 38 -8.77 9.88 -21.04
N PRO A 39 -10.05 10.22 -21.23
CA PRO A 39 -11.01 10.38 -20.12
C PRO A 39 -11.36 9.07 -19.41
N LEU A 40 -11.51 7.98 -20.14
CA LEU A 40 -11.83 6.65 -19.58
C LEU A 40 -10.74 6.13 -18.63
N PRO A 41 -9.46 6.00 -19.05
CA PRO A 41 -8.39 5.59 -18.15
C PRO A 41 -8.11 6.63 -17.07
N ALA A 42 -8.23 7.95 -17.36
CA ALA A 42 -8.11 8.98 -16.33
C ALA A 42 -9.13 8.80 -15.20
N LEU A 43 -10.39 8.49 -15.52
CA LEU A 43 -11.40 8.15 -14.52
C LEU A 43 -11.00 6.91 -13.70
N GLY A 44 -10.44 5.89 -14.36
CA GLY A 44 -9.86 4.71 -13.70
C GLY A 44 -8.79 5.04 -12.66
N VAL A 45 -7.92 6.03 -12.94
CA VAL A 45 -6.93 6.54 -11.97
C VAL A 45 -7.61 7.01 -10.70
N PHE A 46 -8.54 7.96 -10.83
CA PHE A 46 -9.18 8.59 -9.67
C PHE A 46 -9.99 7.58 -8.87
N ILE A 47 -10.73 6.69 -9.53
CA ILE A 47 -11.49 5.65 -8.85
C ILE A 47 -10.56 4.67 -8.12
N GLY A 48 -9.50 4.21 -8.79
CA GLY A 48 -8.52 3.28 -8.19
C GLY A 48 -7.88 3.85 -6.94
N TYR A 49 -7.34 5.07 -7.02
CA TYR A 49 -6.74 5.74 -5.86
C TYR A 49 -7.75 6.08 -4.76
N ALA A 50 -8.98 6.48 -5.11
CA ALA A 50 -10.02 6.74 -4.12
C ALA A 50 -10.38 5.47 -3.34
N ILE A 51 -10.55 4.34 -4.03
CA ILE A 51 -10.80 3.04 -3.40
C ILE A 51 -9.61 2.64 -2.53
N ALA A 52 -8.38 2.78 -3.03
CA ALA A 52 -7.17 2.47 -2.29
C ALA A 52 -7.09 3.25 -0.97
N ILE A 53 -7.32 4.56 -1.00
CA ILE A 53 -7.30 5.43 0.18
C ILE A 53 -8.41 5.05 1.16
N VAL A 54 -9.62 4.77 0.69
CA VAL A 54 -10.74 4.36 1.56
C VAL A 54 -10.42 3.04 2.25
N LEU A 55 -9.95 2.03 1.52
CA LEU A 55 -9.59 0.73 2.09
C LEU A 55 -8.41 0.86 3.06
N PHE A 56 -7.39 1.65 2.71
CA PHE A 56 -6.24 1.90 3.56
C PHE A 56 -6.63 2.61 4.86
N SER A 57 -7.53 3.59 4.80
CA SER A 57 -8.11 4.22 6.00
C SER A 57 -8.74 3.18 6.92
N ARG A 58 -9.53 2.25 6.36
CA ARG A 58 -10.14 1.15 7.12
C ARG A 58 -9.10 0.18 7.71
N VAL A 59 -7.93 0.01 7.08
CA VAL A 59 -6.82 -0.78 7.65
C VAL A 59 -6.29 -0.10 8.92
N LEU A 60 -6.11 1.23 8.89
CA LEU A 60 -5.62 1.99 10.04
C LEU A 60 -6.61 1.99 11.21
N GLU A 61 -7.92 2.04 10.93
CA GLU A 61 -8.98 1.89 11.94
C GLU A 61 -8.92 0.53 12.68
N ARG A 62 -8.28 -0.50 12.10
CA ARG A 62 -8.07 -1.80 12.76
C ARG A 62 -6.88 -1.82 13.74
N GLY A 63 -6.24 -0.68 13.99
CA GLY A 63 -5.16 -0.55 14.97
C GLY A 63 -3.77 -0.91 14.46
N ILE A 64 -3.60 -1.08 13.14
CA ILE A 64 -2.27 -1.22 12.54
C ILE A 64 -1.59 0.14 12.57
N GLY A 65 -0.35 0.21 13.08
CA GLY A 65 0.43 1.44 13.08
C GLY A 65 0.68 1.95 11.66
N LEU A 66 0.54 3.27 11.46
CA LEU A 66 0.67 3.92 10.15
C LEU A 66 1.96 3.52 9.42
N GLY A 67 3.11 3.53 10.11
CA GLY A 67 4.40 3.17 9.51
C GLY A 67 4.44 1.74 8.97
N VAL A 68 3.80 0.78 9.66
CA VAL A 68 3.73 -0.61 9.22
C VAL A 68 2.79 -0.75 8.04
N ALA A 69 1.55 -0.23 8.15
CA ALA A 69 0.57 -0.32 7.08
C ALA A 69 1.05 0.38 5.80
N TYR A 70 1.57 1.60 5.91
CA TYR A 70 2.05 2.38 4.77
C TYR A 70 3.30 1.77 4.16
N GLY A 71 4.20 1.21 4.98
CA GLY A 71 5.35 0.45 4.50
C GLY A 71 4.91 -0.76 3.65
N MET A 72 3.95 -1.54 4.13
CA MET A 72 3.42 -2.69 3.38
C MET A 72 2.74 -2.26 2.08
N LEU A 73 1.91 -1.21 2.12
CA LEU A 73 1.23 -0.65 0.95
C LEU A 73 2.26 -0.24 -0.12
N THR A 74 3.20 0.62 0.26
CA THR A 74 4.19 1.20 -0.66
C THR A 74 5.15 0.17 -1.26
N ALA A 75 5.67 -0.76 -0.45
CA ALA A 75 6.59 -1.77 -0.96
C ALA A 75 5.89 -2.78 -1.87
N THR A 76 4.71 -3.27 -1.46
CA THR A 76 3.96 -4.26 -2.24
C THR A 76 3.37 -3.64 -3.49
N GLY A 77 2.81 -2.43 -3.39
CA GLY A 77 2.30 -1.64 -4.51
C GLY A 77 3.38 -1.36 -5.54
N LEU A 78 4.58 -0.95 -5.11
CA LEU A 78 5.70 -0.72 -6.02
C LEU A 78 6.15 -2.00 -6.74
N LEU A 79 6.31 -3.11 -6.01
CA LEU A 79 6.66 -4.40 -6.59
C LEU A 79 5.63 -4.86 -7.62
N ALA A 80 4.35 -4.78 -7.25
CA ALA A 80 3.24 -5.18 -8.11
C ALA A 80 3.15 -4.26 -9.34
N ALA A 81 3.27 -2.95 -9.19
CA ALA A 81 3.26 -2.00 -10.30
C ALA A 81 4.45 -2.22 -11.25
N THR A 82 5.65 -2.45 -10.70
CA THR A 82 6.85 -2.73 -11.51
C THR A 82 6.71 -4.03 -12.29
N GLY A 83 6.25 -5.09 -11.62
CA GLY A 83 6.00 -6.39 -12.26
C GLY A 83 4.88 -6.31 -13.30
N LEU A 84 3.81 -5.58 -13.00
CA LEU A 84 2.71 -5.34 -13.92
C LEU A 84 3.18 -4.56 -15.14
N SER A 85 4.01 -3.54 -14.96
CA SER A 85 4.56 -2.78 -16.09
C SER A 85 5.43 -3.64 -17.00
N ALA A 86 6.27 -4.49 -16.43
CA ALA A 86 7.08 -5.40 -17.22
C ALA A 86 6.25 -6.45 -17.97
N TRP A 87 5.13 -6.90 -17.38
CA TRP A 87 4.28 -7.94 -17.97
C TRP A 87 3.26 -7.40 -18.99
N VAL A 88 2.67 -6.23 -18.74
CA VAL A 88 1.58 -5.66 -19.55
C VAL A 88 2.09 -4.64 -20.57
N PHE A 89 3.12 -3.88 -20.23
CA PHE A 89 3.66 -2.82 -21.07
C PHE A 89 5.02 -3.18 -21.71
N ASP A 90 5.48 -4.43 -21.54
CA ASP A 90 6.78 -4.93 -22.02
C ASP A 90 7.96 -4.01 -21.63
N GLU A 91 7.84 -3.32 -20.48
CA GLU A 91 8.89 -2.44 -19.99
C GLU A 91 10.05 -3.26 -19.40
N PRO A 92 11.27 -3.17 -19.95
CA PRO A 92 12.38 -3.96 -19.46
C PRO A 92 12.77 -3.54 -18.06
N ILE A 93 12.88 -4.50 -17.15
CA ILE A 93 13.40 -4.27 -15.80
C ILE A 93 14.92 -4.28 -15.85
N SER A 94 15.53 -3.13 -15.61
CA SER A 94 16.98 -2.99 -15.54
C SER A 94 17.56 -3.64 -14.27
N TRP A 95 18.82 -4.08 -14.33
CA TRP A 95 19.55 -4.57 -13.16
C TRP A 95 19.57 -3.55 -12.01
N LEU A 96 19.68 -2.26 -12.32
CA LEU A 96 19.70 -1.21 -11.32
C LEU A 96 18.33 -1.06 -10.62
N GLN A 97 17.22 -1.21 -11.34
CA GLN A 97 15.88 -1.23 -10.73
C GLN A 97 15.72 -2.40 -9.77
N LEU A 98 16.22 -3.60 -10.12
CA LEU A 98 16.19 -4.75 -9.22
C LEU A 98 16.97 -4.50 -7.93
N VAL A 99 18.16 -3.90 -8.03
CA VAL A 99 18.95 -3.51 -6.85
C VAL A 99 18.19 -2.48 -6.01
N GLY A 100 17.56 -1.48 -6.64
CA GLY A 100 16.73 -0.50 -5.94
C GLY A 100 15.57 -1.13 -5.17
N VAL A 101 14.89 -2.10 -5.79
CA VAL A 101 13.83 -2.89 -5.15
C VAL A 101 14.35 -3.64 -3.92
N LEU A 102 15.51 -4.28 -4.01
CA LEU A 102 16.12 -4.98 -2.87
C LEU A 102 16.43 -4.03 -1.70
N ILE A 103 16.93 -2.82 -1.99
CA ILE A 103 17.21 -1.80 -0.98
C ILE A 103 15.92 -1.34 -0.30
N LEU A 104 14.84 -1.11 -1.07
CA LEU A 104 13.54 -0.73 -0.51
C LEU A 104 12.96 -1.82 0.40
N LEU A 105 13.09 -3.09 0.02
CA LEU A 105 12.68 -4.22 0.84
C LEU A 105 13.48 -4.30 2.16
N ALA A 106 14.79 -4.07 2.10
CA ALA A 106 15.62 -4.02 3.31
C ALA A 106 15.18 -2.87 4.25
N GLY A 107 14.91 -1.68 3.69
CA GLY A 107 14.37 -0.55 4.44
C GLY A 107 13.02 -0.85 5.09
N LEU A 108 12.13 -1.53 4.36
CA LEU A 108 10.83 -1.97 4.89
C LEU A 108 10.99 -2.90 6.09
N LEU A 109 11.85 -3.91 5.99
CA LEU A 109 12.09 -4.86 7.08
C LEU A 109 12.62 -4.16 8.33
N ALA A 110 13.46 -3.14 8.16
CA ALA A 110 13.96 -2.33 9.28
C ALA A 110 12.84 -1.54 9.98
N LEU A 111 11.86 -1.00 9.23
CA LEU A 111 10.72 -0.27 9.80
C LEU A 111 9.74 -1.15 10.58
N GLN A 112 9.70 -2.45 10.30
CA GLN A 112 8.86 -3.40 11.03
C GLN A 112 9.41 -3.72 12.43
N VAL A 113 10.63 -3.30 12.77
CA VAL A 113 11.22 -3.52 14.09
C VAL A 113 10.62 -2.51 15.09
N PRO A 114 9.92 -2.96 16.14
CA PRO A 114 9.33 -2.05 17.13
C PRO A 114 10.42 -1.26 17.86
N PRO A 115 10.19 0.03 18.18
CA PRO A 115 11.10 0.79 19.03
C PRO A 115 11.25 0.11 20.40
N ARG A 116 12.49 -0.01 20.89
CA ARG A 116 12.75 -0.54 22.24
C ARG A 116 12.09 0.37 23.29
N LYS A 117 11.16 -0.15 24.08
CA LYS A 117 10.55 0.61 25.18
C LYS A 117 11.66 1.08 26.13
N ARG A 118 11.77 2.40 26.34
CA ARG A 118 12.66 2.98 27.36
C ARG A 118 12.20 2.48 28.74
N PRO A 119 13.10 2.03 29.62
CA PRO A 119 12.72 1.65 30.98
C PRO A 119 12.06 2.83 31.70
N GLN A 120 10.75 2.75 31.93
CA GLN A 120 10.02 3.66 32.81
C GLN A 120 10.28 3.21 34.24
N GLY A 121 11.33 3.74 34.84
CA GLY A 121 11.80 3.30 36.15
C GLY A 121 12.86 4.22 36.73
N ALA A 122 12.55 5.50 36.88
CA ALA A 122 13.26 6.40 37.78
C ALA A 122 12.27 7.45 38.27
N SER A 123 11.41 7.07 39.22
CA SER A 123 10.72 8.03 40.08
C SER A 123 11.76 8.55 41.09
N PRO A 124 12.04 9.86 41.12
CA PRO A 124 12.69 10.47 42.27
C PRO A 124 11.69 10.37 43.44
N ARG A 125 12.12 9.74 44.53
CA ARG A 125 11.45 9.82 45.82
C ARG A 125 11.66 11.20 46.43
#